data_AF-A0A2N5Z2L1-F1
#
_entry.id   AF-A0A2N5Z2L1-F1
#
_cell.length_a   1.000
_cell.length_b   1.000
_cell.length_c   1.000
_cell.angle_alpha   90.00
_cell.angle_beta   90.00
_cell.angle_gamma   90.00
#
_symmetry.space_group_name_H-M   'P 1'
#
loop_
_entity.id
_entity.type
_entity.pdbx_description
1 polymer ?
#
loop_
_entity_poly.entity_id
_entity_poly.type
_entity_poly.pdbx_seq_one_letter_code
_entity_poly.pdbx_strand_id
1 'polypeptide(L)'
;MKLLQSTVFILFIMVMCVSAVSAQEKKSGKSKKSDRPADIGIVEYDEFKNSSFDLYEKSVKYKEIYEAGKLSDGNIRDISSAKKDLVALGVQSASMVKNAKELSVDQSVRAVRITNKSIKAINKAKKNINYVLDGMRGKE
;
A
#
# COMPACT_ATOMS: atom_id res chain seq x y z
N MET A 1 -66.57 -4.31 -30.45
CA MET A 1 -66.32 -3.46 -29.27
C MET A 1 -65.50 -4.24 -28.27
N LYS A 2 -64.36 -3.67 -27.83
CA LYS A 2 -63.59 -3.88 -26.57
C LYS A 2 -63.11 -5.32 -26.28
N LEU A 3 -61.84 -5.65 -26.54
CA LEU A 3 -60.68 -5.47 -25.64
C LEU A 3 -60.98 -5.84 -24.19
N LEU A 4 -60.40 -6.95 -23.71
CA LEU A 4 -59.79 -6.98 -22.36
C LEU A 4 -58.73 -8.10 -22.29
N GLN A 5 -57.49 -7.66 -22.22
CA GLN A 5 -56.27 -8.41 -21.95
C GLN A 5 -55.92 -8.15 -20.48
N SER A 6 -55.79 -9.17 -19.64
CA SER A 6 -55.04 -9.10 -18.36
C SER A 6 -55.00 -10.50 -17.73
N THR A 7 -53.93 -11.27 -17.93
CA THR A 7 -52.74 -11.30 -17.06
C THR A 7 -53.08 -11.77 -15.64
N VAL A 8 -53.44 -13.05 -15.50
CA VAL A 8 -53.37 -13.77 -14.21
C VAL A 8 -51.99 -14.41 -14.14
N PHE A 9 -50.98 -13.62 -13.76
CA PHE A 9 -49.64 -14.14 -13.48
C PHE A 9 -49.58 -14.54 -12.01
N ILE A 10 -49.76 -15.83 -11.84
CA ILE A 10 -49.57 -16.70 -10.70
C ILE A 10 -48.66 -16.12 -9.60
N LEU A 11 -49.31 -15.88 -8.46
CA LEU A 11 -48.76 -15.80 -7.12
C LEU A 11 -48.09 -17.16 -6.79
N PHE A 12 -46.75 -17.21 -6.71
CA PHE A 12 -46.00 -18.39 -6.25
C PHE A 12 -44.92 -17.98 -5.24
N ILE A 13 -45.22 -18.22 -3.95
CA ILE A 13 -44.41 -19.01 -3.00
C ILE A 13 -43.00 -18.45 -2.65
N MET A 14 -42.86 -17.84 -1.47
CA MET A 14 -42.32 -18.43 -0.21
C MET A 14 -40.78 -18.28 -0.11
N VAL A 15 -40.27 -17.30 0.64
CA VAL A 15 -39.85 -17.41 2.06
C VAL A 15 -39.04 -18.68 2.35
N MET A 16 -37.71 -18.54 2.43
CA MET A 16 -36.80 -19.09 3.46
C MET A 16 -35.36 -18.68 3.10
N CYS A 17 -34.76 -17.78 3.88
CA CYS A 17 -33.86 -18.07 5.01
C CYS A 17 -32.43 -18.50 4.61
N VAL A 18 -31.49 -17.62 5.00
CA VAL A 18 -30.10 -17.90 5.40
C VAL A 18 -29.18 -18.40 4.27
N SER A 19 -28.20 -17.62 3.84
CA SER A 19 -26.94 -17.54 4.59
C SER A 19 -26.20 -16.25 4.31
N ALA A 20 -25.82 -15.56 5.40
CA ALA A 20 -24.80 -14.54 5.39
C ALA A 20 -23.53 -15.11 4.74
N VAL A 21 -23.17 -14.62 3.55
CA VAL A 21 -21.83 -14.81 3.01
C VAL A 21 -20.90 -13.80 3.69
N SER A 22 -20.70 -13.98 4.98
CA SER A 22 -19.55 -13.40 5.67
C SER A 22 -18.33 -14.22 5.29
N ALA A 23 -17.83 -13.99 4.07
CA ALA A 23 -16.49 -14.40 3.70
C ALA A 23 -15.49 -13.50 4.47
N GLN A 24 -15.39 -13.73 5.78
CA GLN A 24 -14.20 -13.38 6.54
C GLN A 24 -13.09 -14.33 6.04
N GLU A 25 -12.40 -13.92 4.98
CA GLU A 25 -11.06 -14.42 4.73
C GLU A 25 -10.19 -14.05 5.93
N LYS A 26 -10.05 -15.00 6.87
CA LYS A 26 -8.85 -15.09 7.71
C LYS A 26 -7.66 -15.26 6.75
N LYS A 27 -7.04 -14.16 6.34
CA LYS A 27 -5.68 -14.20 5.78
C LYS A 27 -4.70 -13.82 6.88
N SER A 28 -4.29 -14.87 7.59
CA SER A 28 -3.02 -14.93 8.29
C SER A 28 -1.89 -14.46 7.37
N GLY A 29 -1.15 -13.42 7.80
CA GLY A 29 0.32 -13.42 7.78
C GLY A 29 1.07 -13.58 6.45
N LYS A 30 0.47 -13.28 5.29
CA LYS A 30 1.24 -13.03 4.06
C LYS A 30 1.05 -11.58 3.67
N SER A 31 2.00 -10.74 4.09
CA SER A 31 2.36 -9.50 3.40
C SER A 31 2.15 -9.74 1.91
N LYS A 32 1.17 -9.06 1.29
CA LYS A 32 1.07 -9.03 -0.16
C LYS A 32 2.47 -8.67 -0.64
N LYS A 33 3.17 -9.60 -1.31
CA LYS A 33 4.46 -9.33 -1.96
C LYS A 33 4.28 -7.97 -2.61
N SER A 34 5.05 -6.99 -2.13
CA SER A 34 4.92 -5.63 -2.62
C SER A 34 5.00 -5.71 -4.16
N ASP A 35 4.22 -4.91 -4.88
CA ASP A 35 4.32 -4.79 -6.34
C ASP A 35 5.67 -4.12 -6.73
N ARG A 36 6.76 -4.56 -6.12
CA ARG A 36 8.12 -4.09 -6.26
C ARG A 36 8.53 -4.34 -7.71
N PRO A 37 8.87 -3.28 -8.46
CA PRO A 37 9.33 -3.46 -9.82
C PRO A 37 10.70 -4.19 -9.84
N ALA A 38 10.94 -4.95 -10.90
CA ALA A 38 12.25 -5.53 -11.18
C ALA A 38 13.33 -4.45 -11.35
N ASP A 39 14.59 -4.81 -11.16
CA ASP A 39 15.74 -3.94 -11.44
C ASP A 39 15.78 -3.56 -12.92
N ILE A 40 16.25 -2.35 -13.21
CA ILE A 40 16.42 -1.84 -14.58
C ILE A 40 17.88 -1.83 -15.03
N GLY A 41 18.81 -2.21 -14.14
CA GLY A 41 20.24 -2.29 -14.40
C GLY A 41 20.95 -0.94 -14.28
N ILE A 42 20.36 0.01 -13.54
CA ILE A 42 20.96 1.32 -13.26
C ILE A 42 21.00 1.49 -11.76
N VAL A 43 22.20 1.30 -11.19
CA VAL A 43 22.44 1.14 -9.74
C VAL A 43 21.72 2.19 -8.91
N GLU A 44 21.88 3.47 -9.22
CA GLU A 44 21.26 4.57 -8.46
C GLU A 44 19.72 4.44 -8.36
N TYR A 45 19.07 4.02 -9.45
CA TYR A 45 17.61 3.85 -9.50
C TYR A 45 17.15 2.56 -8.83
N ASP A 46 17.94 1.49 -8.97
CA ASP A 46 17.65 0.20 -8.35
C ASP A 46 17.82 0.29 -6.82
N GLU A 47 18.85 0.97 -6.33
CA GLU A 47 19.09 1.25 -4.91
C GLU A 47 18.00 2.16 -4.32
N PHE A 48 17.66 3.25 -5.02
CA PHE A 48 16.58 4.14 -4.59
C PHE A 48 15.25 3.38 -4.47
N LYS A 49 14.95 2.52 -5.46
CA LYS A 49 13.78 1.64 -5.40
C LYS A 49 13.84 0.69 -4.22
N ASN A 50 14.94 -0.06 -4.09
CA ASN A 50 15.05 -1.09 -3.05
C ASN A 50 14.89 -0.48 -1.66
N SER A 51 15.58 0.63 -1.38
CA SER A 51 15.45 1.38 -0.12
C SER A 51 14.01 1.84 0.14
N SER A 52 13.34 2.38 -0.90
CA SER A 52 11.96 2.84 -0.81
C SER A 52 10.98 1.71 -0.49
N PHE A 53 11.13 0.57 -1.14
CA PHE A 53 10.24 -0.58 -0.93
C PHE A 53 10.55 -1.34 0.36
N ASP A 54 11.81 -1.41 0.80
CA ASP A 54 12.18 -1.99 2.08
C ASP A 54 11.57 -1.21 3.25
N LEU A 55 11.59 0.13 3.20
CA LEU A 55 10.90 0.94 4.20
C LEU A 55 9.38 0.82 4.13
N TYR A 56 8.82 0.66 2.93
CA TYR A 56 7.39 0.37 2.80
C TYR A 56 7.03 -0.96 3.47
N GLU A 57 7.77 -2.02 3.22
CA GLU A 57 7.53 -3.32 3.84
C GLU A 57 7.72 -3.29 5.36
N LYS A 58 8.76 -2.60 5.85
CA LYS A 58 8.94 -2.34 7.29
C LYS A 58 7.75 -1.59 7.88
N SER A 59 7.24 -0.55 7.18
CA SER A 59 6.10 0.24 7.67
C SER A 59 4.81 -0.57 7.78
N VAL A 60 4.59 -1.54 6.89
CA VAL A 60 3.45 -2.47 6.97
C VAL A 60 3.57 -3.33 8.22
N LYS A 61 4.75 -3.89 8.49
CA LYS A 61 5.00 -4.67 9.72
C LYS A 61 4.77 -3.85 10.98
N TYR A 62 5.23 -2.60 11.03
CA TYR A 62 4.99 -1.74 12.20
C TYR A 62 3.51 -1.47 12.43
N LYS A 63 2.76 -1.24 11.36
CA LYS A 63 1.31 -1.07 11.43
C LYS A 63 0.63 -2.35 11.97
N GLU A 64 1.00 -3.52 11.47
CA GLU A 64 0.47 -4.81 11.94
C GLU A 64 0.79 -5.05 13.43
N ILE A 65 2.01 -4.75 13.87
CA ILE A 65 2.42 -4.87 15.28
C ILE A 65 1.62 -3.90 16.17
N TYR A 66 1.41 -2.66 15.71
CA TYR A 66 0.61 -1.66 16.43
C TYR A 66 -0.85 -2.10 16.57
N GLU A 67 -1.47 -2.54 15.49
CA GLU A 67 -2.86 -3.02 15.47
C GLU A 67 -3.04 -4.27 16.36
N ALA A 68 -1.99 -5.10 16.50
CA ALA A 68 -1.98 -6.23 17.42
C ALA A 68 -1.74 -5.84 18.89
N GLY A 69 -1.46 -4.57 19.20
CA GLY A 69 -1.15 -4.11 20.55
C GLY A 69 0.21 -4.60 21.09
N LYS A 70 1.16 -4.93 20.20
CA LYS A 70 2.44 -5.58 20.56
C LYS A 70 3.66 -4.69 20.33
N LEU A 71 3.49 -3.37 20.31
CA LEU A 71 4.62 -2.45 20.18
C LEU A 71 5.53 -2.55 21.39
N SER A 72 6.82 -2.67 21.11
CA SER A 72 7.90 -2.51 22.09
C SER A 72 8.67 -1.21 21.88
N ASP A 73 9.43 -0.77 22.88
CA ASP A 73 10.31 0.40 22.77
C ASP A 73 11.31 0.30 21.63
N GLY A 74 11.80 -0.93 21.34
CA GLY A 74 12.63 -1.21 20.19
C GLY A 74 11.92 -0.87 18.88
N ASN A 75 10.66 -1.28 18.74
CA ASN A 75 9.86 -0.93 17.55
C ASN A 75 9.63 0.57 17.44
N ILE A 76 9.41 1.28 18.56
CA ILE A 76 9.21 2.74 18.55
C ILE A 76 10.47 3.46 18.05
N ARG A 77 11.65 3.06 18.52
CA ARG A 77 12.93 3.59 18.06
C ARG A 77 13.15 3.33 16.57
N ASP A 78 12.83 2.13 16.12
CA ASP A 78 12.96 1.75 14.71
C ASP A 78 11.98 2.52 13.81
N ILE A 79 10.74 2.76 14.27
CA ILE A 79 9.74 3.59 13.58
C ILE A 79 10.23 5.03 13.44
N SER A 80 10.80 5.61 14.50
CA SER A 80 11.34 6.96 14.48
C SER A 80 12.52 7.10 13.50
N SER A 81 13.40 6.10 13.46
CA SER A 81 14.51 6.03 12.50
C SER A 81 14.00 5.89 11.06
N ALA A 82 13.08 4.95 10.82
CA ALA A 82 12.45 4.75 9.51
C ALA A 82 11.72 6.02 9.01
N LYS A 83 11.13 6.81 9.92
CA LYS A 83 10.52 8.10 9.55
C LYS A 83 11.55 9.08 9.00
N LYS A 84 12.74 9.17 9.60
CA LYS A 84 13.84 10.02 9.12
C LYS A 84 14.31 9.56 7.75
N ASP A 85 14.49 8.26 7.56
CA ASP A 85 14.91 7.68 6.27
C ASP A 85 13.88 7.97 5.17
N LEU A 86 12.59 7.88 5.47
CA LEU A 86 11.52 8.24 4.51
C LEU A 86 11.49 9.73 4.16
N VAL A 87 11.91 10.61 5.07
CA VAL A 87 12.06 12.03 4.78
C VAL A 87 13.24 12.22 3.82
N ALA A 88 14.39 11.60 4.12
CA ALA A 88 15.59 11.67 3.27
C ALA A 88 15.32 11.16 1.85
N LEU A 89 14.73 9.97 1.70
CA LEU A 89 14.34 9.44 0.38
C LEU A 89 13.29 10.31 -0.32
N GLY A 90 12.38 10.92 0.45
CA GLY A 90 11.42 11.87 -0.08
C GLY A 90 12.09 13.09 -0.73
N VAL A 91 13.15 13.62 -0.10
CA VAL A 91 13.96 14.72 -0.67
C VAL A 91 14.71 14.27 -1.91
N GLN A 92 15.33 13.07 -1.88
CA GLN A 92 16.06 12.51 -3.02
C GLN A 92 15.15 12.25 -4.24
N SER A 93 13.86 12.02 -4.04
CA SER A 93 12.95 11.65 -5.14
C SER A 93 12.90 12.67 -6.29
N ALA A 94 13.03 13.97 -5.99
CA ALA A 94 13.03 15.01 -7.01
C ALA A 94 14.28 14.97 -7.89
N SER A 95 15.46 14.69 -7.32
CA SER A 95 16.70 14.55 -8.10
C SER A 95 16.66 13.30 -8.96
N MET A 96 16.12 12.18 -8.47
CA MET A 96 15.98 10.95 -9.26
C MET A 96 15.19 11.17 -10.56
N VAL A 97 14.06 11.90 -10.48
CA VAL A 97 13.25 12.24 -11.67
C VAL A 97 13.99 13.20 -12.60
N LYS A 98 14.72 14.18 -12.05
CA LYS A 98 15.49 15.15 -12.83
C LYS A 98 16.62 14.47 -13.60
N ASN A 99 17.46 13.70 -12.89
CA ASN A 99 18.64 13.02 -13.44
C ASN A 99 18.24 11.97 -14.48
N ALA A 100 17.02 11.42 -14.40
CA ALA A 100 16.56 10.43 -15.36
C ALA A 100 16.50 11.00 -16.79
N LYS A 101 16.39 12.32 -16.94
CA LYS A 101 16.36 13.00 -18.25
C LYS A 101 17.71 13.03 -18.96
N GLU A 102 18.80 12.78 -18.23
CA GLU A 102 20.17 12.77 -18.76
C GLU A 102 20.55 11.40 -19.33
N LEU A 103 19.73 10.37 -19.09
CA LEU A 103 19.91 9.03 -19.63
C LEU A 103 19.44 8.93 -21.09
N SER A 104 19.80 7.83 -21.76
CA SER A 104 19.18 7.49 -23.05
C SER A 104 17.66 7.39 -22.92
N VAL A 105 16.92 7.65 -24.01
CA VAL A 105 15.45 7.71 -23.98
C VAL A 105 14.82 6.47 -23.33
N ASP A 106 15.27 5.27 -23.69
CA ASP A 106 14.74 4.03 -23.13
C ASP A 106 15.09 3.86 -21.64
N GLN A 107 16.32 4.17 -21.24
CA GLN A 107 16.72 4.15 -19.84
C GLN A 107 15.96 5.18 -19.01
N SER A 108 15.76 6.39 -19.56
CA SER A 108 15.01 7.48 -18.95
C SER A 108 13.57 7.07 -18.63
N VAL A 109 12.87 6.47 -19.60
CA VAL A 109 11.50 5.99 -19.41
C VAL A 109 11.42 4.93 -18.30
N ARG A 110 12.36 3.99 -18.28
CA ARG A 110 12.43 2.96 -17.23
C ARG A 110 12.76 3.56 -15.85
N ALA A 111 13.72 4.48 -15.79
CA ALA A 111 14.14 5.21 -14.60
C ALA A 111 13.03 6.09 -14.00
N VAL A 112 12.29 6.84 -14.82
CA VAL A 112 11.14 7.63 -14.35
C VAL A 112 10.03 6.72 -13.82
N ARG A 113 9.75 5.60 -14.52
CA ARG A 113 8.72 4.64 -14.09
C ARG A 113 9.04 4.02 -12.73
N ILE A 114 10.27 3.56 -12.53
CA ILE A 114 10.69 2.93 -11.27
C ILE A 114 10.74 3.96 -10.13
N THR A 115 11.20 5.18 -10.41
CA THR A 115 11.21 6.30 -9.45
C THR A 115 9.80 6.65 -8.99
N ASN A 116 8.84 6.78 -9.91
CA ASN A 116 7.45 7.07 -9.57
C ASN A 116 6.79 5.98 -8.72
N LYS A 117 7.10 4.70 -8.97
CA LYS A 117 6.65 3.59 -8.11
C LYS A 117 7.27 3.68 -6.71
N SER A 118 8.54 4.04 -6.63
CA SER A 118 9.28 4.22 -5.38
C SER A 118 8.72 5.37 -4.55
N ILE A 119 8.40 6.51 -5.18
CA ILE A 119 7.69 7.64 -4.53
C ILE A 119 6.35 7.20 -3.95
N LYS A 120 5.58 6.39 -4.68
CA LYS A 120 4.32 5.83 -4.17
C LYS A 120 4.55 4.93 -2.96
N ALA A 121 5.61 4.11 -2.96
CA ALA A 121 5.99 3.28 -1.82
C ALA A 121 6.36 4.14 -0.59
N ILE A 122 7.21 5.17 -0.77
CA ILE A 122 7.56 6.15 0.27
C ILE A 122 6.31 6.78 0.87
N ASN A 123 5.38 7.24 0.04
CA ASN A 123 4.15 7.90 0.51
C ASN A 123 3.24 6.95 1.28
N LYS A 124 3.11 5.68 0.84
CA LYS A 124 2.38 4.66 1.60
C LYS A 124 3.08 4.37 2.93
N ALA A 125 4.40 4.30 2.94
CA ALA A 125 5.18 4.05 4.14
C ALA A 125 5.02 5.18 5.17
N LYS A 126 5.05 6.44 4.72
CA LYS A 126 4.80 7.62 5.56
C LYS A 126 3.42 7.57 6.19
N LYS A 127 2.39 7.19 5.42
CA LYS A 127 1.01 7.04 5.94
C LYS A 127 0.93 5.97 7.03
N ASN A 128 1.53 4.80 6.82
CA ASN A 128 1.56 3.73 7.81
C ASN A 128 2.28 4.17 9.10
N ILE A 129 3.46 4.78 8.98
CA ILE A 129 4.24 5.23 10.14
C ILE A 129 3.52 6.34 10.90
N ASN A 130 2.95 7.33 10.21
CA ASN A 130 2.20 8.39 10.88
C ASN A 130 0.96 7.83 11.60
N TYR A 131 0.24 6.89 10.99
CA TYR A 131 -0.88 6.21 11.65
C TYR A 131 -0.47 5.58 12.99
N VAL A 132 0.67 4.88 13.02
CA VAL A 132 1.19 4.28 14.26
C VAL A 132 1.57 5.36 15.28
N LEU A 133 2.33 6.37 14.87
CA LEU A 133 2.81 7.44 15.75
C LEU A 133 1.66 8.28 16.34
N ASP A 134 0.68 8.64 15.52
CA ASP A 134 -0.48 9.43 15.98
C ASP A 134 -1.33 8.59 16.95
N GLY A 135 -1.48 7.30 16.66
CA GLY A 135 -2.15 6.35 17.54
C GLY A 135 -1.47 6.13 18.89
N MET A 136 -0.14 6.26 18.95
CA MET A 136 0.61 6.26 20.22
C MET A 136 0.36 7.53 21.03
N ARG A 137 0.38 8.71 20.37
CA ARG A 137 0.20 10.02 21.02
C ARG A 137 -1.21 10.23 21.60
N GLY A 138 -2.21 9.55 21.06
CA GLY A 138 -3.59 9.60 21.57
C GLY A 138 -3.87 8.65 22.74
N LYS A 139 -2.88 7.87 23.19
CA LYS A 139 -2.97 6.95 24.34
C LYS A 139 -2.23 7.47 25.59
N GLU A 140 -1.53 8.60 25.47
CA GLU A 140 -0.94 9.36 26.58
C GLU A 140 -1.99 10.32 27.17
#